data_AF-A0A6N6RN36-F1
#
_entry.id   AF-A0A6N6RN36-F1
#
_cell.length_a   1.000
_cell.length_b   1.000
_cell.length_c   1.000
_cell.angle_alpha   90.00
_cell.angle_beta   90.00
_cell.angle_gamma   90.00
#
_symmetry.space_group_name_H-M   'P 1'
#
loop_
_entity.id
_entity.type
_entity.pdbx_description
1 polymer ?
#
loop_
_entity_poly.entity_id
_entity_poly.type
_entity_poly.pdbx_seq_one_letter_code
_entity_poly.pdbx_strand_id
1 'polypeptide(L)'
;MASMGAALTSALSSLSPLDWCIVAAYLILSLALGVYFTKRASGSMASYFVSDRNMSWWLLGTSMVATTFAADTPLAVTGWVRTEGIWKNWFWWNYVFSHVFIVLVFARLWRRAEVITDNELNEIRYSGKPAAFLRGFKAFYYSTLFNFIVMGWVISAMAKVLKIFFGVDTTVAIVICISIAFFYTMMSGLWGVALTDFLQYFIALTGTVILAYVVIKSPEIGGFSG
;
A
#
# COMPACT_ATOMS: atom_id res chain seq x y z
N MET A 1 13.38 -22.45 -21.98
CA MET A 1 12.20 -21.71 -22.45
C MET A 1 10.94 -22.58 -22.52
N ALA A 2 10.97 -23.77 -23.14
CA ALA A 2 9.80 -24.67 -23.21
C ALA A 2 9.27 -25.18 -21.85
N SER A 3 10.15 -25.43 -20.86
CA SER A 3 9.76 -25.86 -19.50
C SER A 3 9.09 -24.78 -18.66
N MET A 4 9.45 -23.51 -18.89
CA MET A 4 8.90 -22.35 -18.17
C MET A 4 7.50 -22.01 -18.67
N GLY A 5 7.24 -22.18 -19.98
CA GLY A 5 5.92 -22.05 -20.56
C GLY A 5 4.96 -23.09 -20.02
N ALA A 6 5.35 -24.37 -19.97
CA ALA A 6 4.49 -25.45 -19.45
C ALA A 6 4.14 -25.28 -17.96
N ALA A 7 5.09 -24.85 -17.12
CA ALA A 7 4.87 -24.59 -15.71
C ALA A 7 3.94 -23.38 -15.48
N LEU A 8 4.08 -22.34 -16.30
CA LEU A 8 3.16 -21.19 -16.29
C LEU A 8 1.75 -21.67 -16.68
N THR A 9 1.61 -22.45 -17.76
CA THR A 9 0.29 -22.96 -18.19
C THR A 9 -0.34 -23.84 -17.11
N SER A 10 0.43 -24.71 -16.44
CA SER A 10 -0.08 -25.55 -15.34
C SER A 10 -0.54 -24.75 -14.12
N ALA A 11 0.16 -23.65 -13.81
CA ALA A 11 -0.19 -22.81 -12.68
C ALA A 11 -1.33 -21.82 -13.00
N LEU A 12 -1.45 -21.39 -14.26
CA LEU A 12 -2.62 -20.63 -14.71
C LEU A 12 -3.87 -21.53 -14.76
N SER A 13 -3.70 -22.84 -15.03
CA SER A 13 -4.79 -23.82 -15.05
C SER A 13 -5.20 -24.37 -13.68
N SER A 14 -4.42 -24.15 -12.62
CA SER A 14 -4.83 -24.48 -11.25
C SER A 14 -5.83 -23.48 -10.67
N LEU A 15 -5.91 -22.28 -11.27
CA LEU A 15 -6.91 -21.27 -10.96
C LEU A 15 -8.17 -21.50 -11.79
N SER A 16 -9.32 -21.45 -11.13
CA SER A 16 -10.60 -21.55 -11.79
C SER A 16 -10.88 -20.31 -12.66
N PRO A 17 -11.76 -20.41 -13.67
CA PRO A 17 -12.21 -19.23 -14.42
C PRO A 17 -12.82 -18.15 -13.51
N LEU A 18 -13.38 -18.54 -12.37
CA LEU A 18 -13.92 -17.62 -11.37
C LEU A 18 -12.80 -16.77 -10.73
N ASP A 19 -11.65 -17.37 -10.41
CA ASP A 19 -10.52 -16.66 -9.82
C ASP A 19 -9.99 -15.58 -10.77
N TRP A 20 -9.86 -15.91 -12.05
CA TRP A 20 -9.48 -14.95 -13.09
C TRP A 20 -10.50 -13.83 -13.27
N CYS A 21 -11.79 -14.14 -13.18
CA CYS A 21 -12.85 -13.14 -13.22
C CYS A 21 -12.74 -12.15 -12.05
N ILE A 22 -12.45 -12.65 -10.84
CA ILE A 22 -12.26 -11.81 -9.65
C ILE A 22 -11.04 -10.89 -9.81
N VAL A 23 -9.90 -11.42 -10.28
CA VAL A 23 -8.69 -10.63 -10.52
C VAL A 23 -8.92 -9.57 -11.60
N ALA A 24 -9.57 -9.92 -12.70
CA ALA A 24 -9.89 -8.97 -13.78
C ALA A 24 -10.84 -7.88 -13.28
N ALA A 25 -11.89 -8.24 -12.55
CA ALA A 25 -12.82 -7.28 -11.96
C ALA A 25 -12.13 -6.31 -10.99
N TYR A 26 -11.20 -6.82 -10.16
CA TYR A 26 -10.39 -6.01 -9.26
C TYR A 26 -9.52 -4.98 -10.01
N LEU A 27 -8.82 -5.41 -11.07
CA LEU A 27 -7.97 -4.52 -11.87
C LEU A 27 -8.79 -3.46 -12.62
N ILE A 28 -9.91 -3.87 -13.23
CA ILE A 28 -10.82 -2.97 -13.93
C ILE A 28 -11.42 -1.95 -12.96
N LEU A 29 -11.88 -2.38 -11.79
CA LEU A 29 -12.43 -1.49 -10.77
C LEU A 29 -11.40 -0.44 -10.32
N SER A 30 -10.17 -0.88 -10.06
CA SER A 30 -9.07 0.01 -9.65
C SER A 30 -8.78 1.07 -10.73
N LEU A 31 -8.70 0.65 -11.99
CA LEU A 31 -8.48 1.56 -13.11
C LEU A 31 -9.67 2.51 -13.34
N ALA A 32 -10.90 1.99 -13.30
CA ALA A 32 -12.11 2.77 -13.51
C ALA A 32 -12.26 3.89 -12.47
N LEU A 33 -11.93 3.60 -11.20
CA LEU A 33 -11.91 4.62 -10.16
C LEU A 33 -10.82 5.67 -10.41
N GLY A 34 -9.63 5.24 -10.81
CA GLY A 34 -8.56 6.17 -11.16
C GLY A 34 -8.97 7.15 -12.27
N VAL A 35 -9.59 6.63 -13.34
CA VAL A 35 -10.11 7.44 -14.46
C VAL A 35 -11.27 8.35 -14.02
N TYR A 36 -12.17 7.85 -13.17
CA TYR A 36 -13.32 8.61 -12.70
C TYR A 36 -12.90 9.89 -11.94
N PHE A 37 -11.85 9.81 -11.11
CA PHE A 37 -11.37 10.95 -10.33
C PHE A 37 -10.40 11.88 -11.07
N THR A 38 -10.02 11.56 -12.31
CA THR A 38 -9.08 12.38 -13.09
C THR A 38 -9.54 13.83 -13.25
N LYS A 39 -10.83 14.07 -13.51
CA LYS A 39 -11.39 15.44 -13.63
C LYS A 39 -11.29 16.24 -12.33
N ARG A 40 -11.33 15.56 -11.19
CA ARG A 40 -11.20 16.21 -9.87
C ARG A 40 -9.73 16.56 -9.63
N ALA A 41 -8.82 15.66 -9.99
CA ALA A 41 -7.37 15.85 -9.85
C ALA A 41 -6.80 16.94 -10.78
N SER A 42 -7.43 17.21 -11.94
CA SER A 42 -6.92 18.14 -12.96
C SER A 42 -7.09 19.62 -12.67
N GLY A 43 -7.54 20.01 -11.47
CA GLY A 43 -7.76 21.41 -11.09
C GLY A 43 -6.46 22.15 -10.77
N SER A 44 -6.11 22.20 -9.49
CA SER A 44 -4.90 22.85 -8.96
C SER A 44 -3.94 21.83 -8.37
N MET A 45 -2.71 22.26 -8.07
CA MET A 45 -1.75 21.46 -7.30
C MET A 45 -2.33 21.03 -5.94
N ALA A 46 -3.15 21.89 -5.32
CA ALA A 46 -3.84 21.55 -4.08
C ALA A 46 -4.92 20.48 -4.27
N SER A 47 -5.66 20.51 -5.38
CA SER A 47 -6.63 19.46 -5.70
C SER A 47 -5.94 18.11 -5.93
N TYR A 48 -4.81 18.11 -6.65
CA TYR A 48 -4.06 16.88 -6.94
C TYR A 48 -3.43 16.26 -5.68
N PHE A 49 -2.65 17.04 -4.91
CA PHE A 49 -1.84 16.51 -3.81
C PHE A 49 -2.53 16.49 -2.45
N VAL A 50 -3.45 17.42 -2.17
CA VAL A 50 -4.13 17.52 -0.87
C VAL A 50 -5.65 17.51 -0.98
N SER A 51 -6.22 17.26 -2.16
CA SER A 51 -7.65 17.10 -2.36
C SER A 51 -8.50 18.29 -1.87
N ASP A 52 -7.95 19.50 -2.02
CA ASP A 52 -8.49 20.76 -1.49
C ASP A 52 -8.82 20.71 0.02
N ARG A 53 -8.17 19.78 0.74
CA ARG A 53 -8.35 19.54 2.18
C ARG A 53 -9.81 19.22 2.57
N ASN A 54 -10.63 18.78 1.62
CA ASN A 54 -12.07 18.55 1.79
C ASN A 54 -12.44 17.06 1.80
N MET A 55 -11.49 16.21 2.19
CA MET A 55 -11.73 14.78 2.34
C MET A 55 -12.26 14.44 3.73
N SER A 56 -13.13 13.43 3.79
CA SER A 56 -13.62 12.90 5.05
C SER A 56 -12.50 12.21 5.83
N TRP A 57 -12.51 12.39 7.15
CA TRP A 57 -11.47 11.85 8.04
C TRP A 57 -11.39 10.32 8.01
N TRP A 58 -12.53 9.63 7.82
CA TRP A 58 -12.57 8.16 7.78
C TRP A 58 -11.96 7.61 6.49
N LEU A 59 -12.11 8.32 5.37
CA LEU A 59 -11.50 7.93 4.10
C LEU A 59 -9.99 8.13 4.14
N LEU A 60 -9.55 9.31 4.61
CA LEU A 60 -8.13 9.59 4.82
C LEU A 60 -7.49 8.62 5.82
N GLY A 61 -8.15 8.36 6.95
CA GLY A 61 -7.65 7.45 7.97
C GLY A 61 -7.52 6.01 7.44
N THR A 62 -8.50 5.54 6.66
CA THR A 62 -8.44 4.21 6.05
C THR A 62 -7.31 4.13 5.03
N SER A 63 -7.13 5.14 4.17
CA SER A 63 -6.04 5.18 3.19
C SER A 63 -4.66 5.20 3.87
N MET A 64 -4.51 5.94 4.98
CA MET A 64 -3.28 5.91 5.78
C MET A 64 -2.94 4.50 6.30
N VAL A 65 -3.95 3.76 6.80
CA VAL A 65 -3.75 2.38 7.26
C VAL A 65 -3.48 1.44 6.08
N ALA A 66 -4.24 1.58 4.99
CA ALA A 66 -4.08 0.80 3.77
C ALA A 66 -2.68 0.93 3.17
N THR A 67 -2.13 2.15 3.16
CA THR A 67 -0.76 2.44 2.68
C THR A 67 0.29 1.63 3.44
N THR A 68 0.08 1.38 4.73
CA THR A 68 0.98 0.55 5.55
C THR A 68 0.72 -0.95 5.41
N PHE A 69 -0.42 -1.36 4.85
CA PHE A 69 -0.81 -2.75 4.68
C PHE A 69 -0.42 -3.27 3.28
N ALA A 70 0.87 -3.17 2.95
CA ALA A 70 1.43 -3.65 1.69
C ALA A 70 1.82 -5.15 1.78
N ALA A 71 2.13 -5.77 0.63
CA ALA A 71 2.37 -7.22 0.51
C ALA A 71 3.47 -7.78 1.43
N ASP A 72 4.42 -6.94 1.84
CA ASP A 72 5.50 -7.26 2.77
C ASP A 72 5.06 -7.37 4.23
N THR A 73 4.07 -6.58 4.65
CA THR A 73 3.75 -6.43 6.08
C THR A 73 3.11 -7.70 6.65
N PRO A 74 2.09 -8.32 6.01
CA PRO A 74 1.59 -9.62 6.43
C PRO A 74 2.68 -10.70 6.39
N LEU A 75 3.59 -10.66 5.41
CA LEU A 75 4.68 -11.62 5.29
C LEU A 75 5.70 -11.49 6.44
N ALA A 76 6.04 -10.27 6.82
CA ALA A 76 6.94 -9.98 7.93
C ALA A 76 6.30 -10.37 9.28
N VAL A 77 5.04 -9.95 9.50
CA VAL A 77 4.30 -10.22 10.76
C VAL A 77 4.08 -11.72 10.94
N THR A 78 3.61 -12.43 9.92
CA THR A 78 3.43 -13.89 10.00
C THR A 78 4.76 -14.61 10.18
N GLY A 79 5.83 -14.13 9.55
CA GLY A 79 7.19 -14.63 9.78
C GLY A 79 7.62 -14.49 11.23
N TRP A 80 7.48 -13.30 11.82
CA TRP A 80 7.81 -13.03 13.22
C TRP A 80 7.01 -13.89 14.19
N VAL A 81 5.69 -13.99 13.98
CA VAL A 81 4.83 -14.81 14.84
C VAL A 81 5.22 -16.29 14.74
N ARG A 82 5.56 -16.78 13.55
CA ARG A 82 5.97 -18.16 13.34
C ARG A 82 7.31 -18.51 13.98
N THR A 83 8.29 -17.59 13.94
CA THR A 83 9.66 -17.88 14.43
C THR A 83 9.87 -17.55 15.89
N GLU A 84 9.32 -16.43 16.36
CA GLU A 84 9.60 -15.88 17.69
C GLU A 84 8.34 -15.78 18.57
N GLY A 85 7.16 -15.96 17.99
CA GLY A 85 5.88 -15.90 18.69
C GLY A 85 5.20 -14.53 18.62
N ILE A 86 3.99 -14.48 19.17
CA ILE A 86 3.08 -13.33 19.06
C ILE A 86 3.66 -12.05 19.68
N TRP A 87 4.50 -12.16 20.71
CA TRP A 87 5.07 -11.01 21.42
C TRP A 87 5.86 -10.08 20.50
N LYS A 88 6.48 -10.61 19.43
CA LYS A 88 7.27 -9.81 18.48
C LYS A 88 6.44 -8.77 17.74
N ASN A 89 5.10 -8.93 17.68
CA ASN A 89 4.20 -7.90 17.17
C ASN A 89 4.27 -6.58 17.96
N TRP A 90 4.86 -6.58 19.16
CA TRP A 90 5.11 -5.35 19.91
C TRP A 90 5.92 -4.32 19.12
N PHE A 91 6.88 -4.75 18.28
CA PHE A 91 7.66 -3.86 17.41
C PHE A 91 6.82 -3.10 16.38
N TRP A 92 5.61 -3.60 16.10
CA TRP A 92 4.64 -2.91 15.26
C TRP A 92 3.66 -2.10 16.11
N TRP A 93 3.11 -2.70 17.17
CA TRP A 93 2.08 -2.08 18.01
C TRP A 93 2.58 -0.87 18.78
N ASN A 94 3.87 -0.79 19.14
CA ASN A 94 4.40 0.37 19.83
C ASN A 94 4.27 1.67 18.99
N TYR A 95 4.21 1.56 17.65
CA TYR A 95 4.02 2.73 16.80
C TYR A 95 2.66 3.38 16.98
N VAL A 96 1.64 2.67 17.48
CA VAL A 96 0.32 3.26 17.75
C VAL A 96 0.45 4.44 18.72
N PHE A 97 1.25 4.29 19.78
CA PHE A 97 1.47 5.37 20.75
C PHE A 97 2.14 6.58 20.11
N SER A 98 3.16 6.36 19.29
CA SER A 98 3.85 7.43 18.56
C SER A 98 2.91 8.16 17.60
N HIS A 99 2.08 7.44 16.85
CA HIS A 99 1.13 8.05 15.90
C HIS A 99 0.03 8.83 16.63
N VAL A 100 -0.54 8.27 17.71
CA VAL A 100 -1.53 8.98 18.53
C VAL A 100 -0.93 10.27 19.09
N PHE A 101 0.30 10.22 19.61
CA PHE A 101 1.00 11.42 20.09
C PHE A 101 1.17 12.46 18.98
N ILE A 102 1.62 12.04 17.79
CA ILE A 102 1.79 12.94 16.64
C ILE A 102 0.47 13.59 16.24
N VAL A 103 -0.62 12.82 16.18
CA VAL A 103 -1.94 13.33 15.81
C VAL A 103 -2.45 14.33 16.84
N LEU A 104 -2.33 14.03 18.14
CA LEU A 104 -2.84 14.90 19.21
C LEU A 104 -2.06 16.22 19.30
N VAL A 105 -0.75 16.19 19.12
CA VAL A 105 0.13 17.36 19.30
C VAL A 105 0.30 18.15 18.01
N PHE A 106 0.58 17.49 16.89
CA PHE A 106 1.05 18.14 15.68
C PHE A 106 -0.02 18.29 14.60
N ALA A 107 -1.11 17.51 14.59
CA ALA A 107 -2.11 17.62 13.51
C ALA A 107 -2.72 19.02 13.38
N ARG A 108 -2.94 19.72 14.51
CA ARG A 108 -3.43 21.10 14.50
C ARG A 108 -2.42 22.07 13.91
N LEU A 109 -1.13 21.88 14.18
CA LEU A 109 -0.04 22.71 13.66
C LEU A 109 0.11 22.51 12.15
N TRP A 110 0.09 21.24 11.69
CA TRP A 110 0.14 20.91 10.27
C TRP A 110 -1.05 21.46 9.50
N ARG A 111 -2.27 21.39 10.07
CA ARG A 111 -3.46 21.96 9.42
C ARG A 111 -3.38 23.48 9.30
N ARG A 112 -2.77 24.17 10.27
CA ARG A 112 -2.58 25.63 10.21
C ARG A 112 -1.48 26.08 9.26
N ALA A 113 -0.47 25.24 9.02
CA ALA A 113 0.64 25.58 8.15
C ALA A 113 0.26 25.57 6.66
N GLU A 114 -0.82 24.88 6.29
CA GLU A 114 -1.35 24.78 4.92
C GLU A 114 -0.33 24.37 3.85
N VAL A 115 0.77 23.75 4.27
CA VAL A 115 1.82 23.21 3.41
C VAL A 115 1.33 22.03 2.57
N ILE A 116 1.88 21.90 1.36
CA ILE A 116 1.60 20.75 0.48
C ILE A 116 2.59 19.61 0.75
N THR A 117 3.81 19.94 1.19
CA THR A 117 4.85 18.96 1.51
C THR A 117 5.33 19.13 2.94
N ASP A 118 5.54 18.02 3.67
CA ASP A 118 6.08 18.09 5.04
C ASP A 118 7.44 18.81 5.11
N ASN A 119 8.23 18.72 4.03
CA ASN A 119 9.54 19.36 3.96
C ASN A 119 9.47 20.89 3.92
N GLU A 120 8.34 21.47 3.49
CA GLU A 120 8.10 22.92 3.46
C GLU A 120 8.08 23.53 4.87
N LEU A 121 7.70 22.74 5.88
CA LEU A 121 7.76 23.16 7.28
C LEU A 121 9.17 23.52 7.73
N ASN A 122 10.21 22.95 7.11
CA ASN A 122 11.58 23.31 7.45
C ASN A 122 11.89 24.76 7.04
N GLU A 123 11.34 25.25 5.93
CA GLU A 123 11.51 26.64 5.51
C GLU A 123 10.60 27.61 6.28
N ILE A 124 9.43 27.16 6.74
CA ILE A 124 8.58 27.96 7.62
C ILE A 124 9.23 28.09 9.01
N ARG A 125 9.81 27.01 9.52
CA ARG A 125 10.43 26.97 10.84
C ARG A 125 11.80 27.62 10.87
N TYR A 126 12.59 27.43 9.82
CA TYR A 126 13.96 27.93 9.71
C TYR A 126 14.06 28.84 8.49
N SER A 127 14.60 30.03 8.67
CA SER A 127 14.75 31.02 7.60
C SER A 127 16.10 30.92 6.89
N GLY A 128 16.11 31.18 5.58
CA GLY A 128 17.32 31.46 4.80
C GLY A 128 17.83 30.30 3.94
N LYS A 129 18.97 30.55 3.26
CA LYS A 129 19.56 29.62 2.28
C LYS A 129 19.82 28.20 2.83
N PRO A 130 20.29 28.01 4.09
CA PRO A 130 20.49 26.67 4.63
C PRO A 130 19.19 25.87 4.80
N ALA A 131 18.09 26.54 5.15
CA ALA A 131 16.78 25.88 5.30
C ALA A 131 16.22 25.43 3.94
N ALA A 132 16.38 26.27 2.90
CA ALA A 132 15.98 25.91 1.54
C ALA A 132 16.81 24.75 0.98
N PHE A 133 18.12 24.73 1.25
CA PHE A 133 18.97 23.60 0.92
C PHE A 133 18.50 22.32 1.63
N LEU A 134 18.20 22.40 2.94
CA LEU A 134 17.71 21.26 3.70
C LEU A 134 16.37 20.73 3.16
N ARG A 135 15.43 21.62 2.80
CA ARG A 135 14.17 21.23 2.16
C ARG A 135 14.42 20.48 0.86
N GLY A 136 15.26 21.02 -0.03
CA GLY A 136 15.61 20.40 -1.30
C GLY A 136 16.29 19.04 -1.12
N PHE A 137 17.26 18.95 -0.21
CA PHE A 137 17.95 17.71 0.11
C PHE A 137 16.99 16.64 0.65
N LYS A 138 16.16 16.99 1.66
CA LYS A 138 15.18 16.04 2.23
C LYS A 138 14.15 15.61 1.18
N ALA A 139 13.67 16.54 0.35
CA ALA A 139 12.75 16.22 -0.73
C ALA A 139 13.36 15.19 -1.70
N PHE A 140 14.60 15.38 -2.14
CA PHE A 140 15.29 14.42 -2.99
C PHE A 140 15.55 13.08 -2.29
N TYR A 141 16.04 13.12 -1.05
CA TYR A 141 16.35 11.94 -0.26
C TYR A 141 15.12 11.05 -0.04
N TYR A 142 14.01 11.63 0.42
CA TYR A 142 12.78 10.86 0.68
C TYR A 142 12.05 10.48 -0.61
N SER A 143 11.93 11.40 -1.58
CA SER A 143 11.20 11.15 -2.82
C SER A 143 11.90 10.11 -3.70
N THR A 144 13.23 10.11 -3.72
CA THR A 144 14.02 9.21 -4.56
C THR A 144 14.55 8.06 -3.71
N LEU A 145 15.64 8.27 -2.96
CA LEU A 145 16.39 7.17 -2.35
C LEU A 145 15.53 6.30 -1.43
N PHE A 146 14.78 6.92 -0.51
CA PHE A 146 13.96 6.18 0.44
C PHE A 146 12.81 5.43 -0.25
N ASN A 147 12.04 6.11 -1.11
CA ASN A 147 10.92 5.47 -1.82
C ASN A 147 11.36 4.34 -2.75
N PHE A 148 12.50 4.46 -3.46
CA PHE A 148 13.01 3.37 -4.29
C PHE A 148 13.42 2.15 -3.45
N ILE A 149 14.00 2.35 -2.27
CA ILE A 149 14.32 1.26 -1.34
C ILE A 149 13.05 0.56 -0.85
N VAL A 150 12.05 1.34 -0.39
CA VAL A 150 10.77 0.80 0.06
C VAL A 150 10.08 0.04 -1.07
N MET A 151 9.99 0.62 -2.26
CA MET A 151 9.41 -0.01 -3.44
C MET A 151 10.14 -1.31 -3.79
N GLY A 152 11.47 -1.32 -3.71
CA GLY A 152 12.29 -2.52 -3.90
C GLY A 152 11.94 -3.64 -2.92
N TRP A 153 11.71 -3.32 -1.64
CA TRP A 153 11.23 -4.34 -0.69
C TRP A 153 9.83 -4.82 -1.07
N VAL A 154 8.91 -3.90 -1.42
CA VAL A 154 7.47 -4.23 -1.57
C VAL A 154 7.30 -5.15 -2.78
N ILE A 155 7.97 -4.79 -3.88
CA ILE A 155 8.02 -5.60 -5.09
C ILE A 155 8.66 -6.96 -4.81
N SER A 156 9.73 -7.00 -4.00
CA SER A 156 10.38 -8.26 -3.63
C SER A 156 9.47 -9.18 -2.81
N ALA A 157 8.67 -8.62 -1.88
CA ALA A 157 7.67 -9.39 -1.14
C ALA A 157 6.56 -9.92 -2.07
N MET A 158 6.05 -9.07 -2.96
CA MET A 158 5.05 -9.46 -3.96
C MET A 158 5.58 -10.58 -4.88
N ALA A 159 6.84 -10.49 -5.32
CA ALA A 159 7.48 -11.53 -6.12
C ALA A 159 7.57 -12.87 -5.40
N LYS A 160 7.91 -12.88 -4.11
CA LYS A 160 7.93 -14.11 -3.30
C LYS A 160 6.55 -14.75 -3.22
N VAL A 161 5.51 -13.96 -2.96
CA VAL A 161 4.14 -14.45 -2.90
C VAL A 161 3.72 -15.03 -4.25
N LEU A 162 3.86 -14.28 -5.34
CA LEU A 162 3.47 -14.73 -6.68
C LEU A 162 4.25 -15.98 -7.12
N LYS A 163 5.54 -16.08 -6.79
CA LYS A 163 6.35 -17.26 -7.14
C LYS A 163 5.85 -18.53 -6.45
N ILE A 164 5.32 -18.42 -5.23
CA ILE A 164 4.73 -19.57 -4.53
C ILE A 164 3.43 -20.02 -5.22
N PHE A 165 2.60 -19.07 -5.66
CA PHE A 165 1.35 -19.39 -6.37
C PHE A 165 1.59 -19.94 -7.77
N PHE A 166 2.47 -19.33 -8.55
CA PHE A 166 2.63 -19.63 -9.96
C PHE A 166 3.80 -20.57 -10.28
N GLY A 167 4.72 -20.80 -9.35
CA GLY A 167 5.87 -21.70 -9.53
C GLY A 167 6.89 -21.27 -10.59
N VAL A 168 6.72 -20.08 -11.18
CA VAL A 168 7.53 -19.57 -12.31
C VAL A 168 8.00 -18.14 -12.07
N ASP A 169 8.80 -17.59 -12.99
CA ASP A 169 9.16 -16.18 -12.98
C ASP A 169 7.91 -15.30 -13.16
N THR A 170 7.66 -14.43 -12.18
CA THR A 170 6.46 -13.58 -12.11
C THR A 170 6.73 -12.14 -12.50
N THR A 171 7.91 -11.87 -13.08
CA THR A 171 8.34 -10.53 -13.48
C THR A 171 7.30 -9.84 -14.37
N VAL A 172 6.75 -10.56 -15.35
CA VAL A 172 5.71 -10.00 -16.26
C VAL A 172 4.45 -9.58 -15.49
N ALA A 173 3.94 -10.44 -14.59
CA ALA A 173 2.76 -10.12 -13.79
C ALA A 173 2.99 -8.91 -12.88
N ILE A 174 4.17 -8.84 -12.25
CA ILE A 174 4.59 -7.71 -11.42
C ILE A 174 4.61 -6.41 -12.24
N VAL A 175 5.24 -6.42 -13.41
CA VAL A 175 5.33 -5.25 -14.29
C VAL A 175 3.94 -4.77 -14.72
N ILE A 176 3.02 -5.69 -15.04
CA ILE A 176 1.63 -5.35 -15.38
C ILE A 176 0.94 -4.67 -14.20
N CYS A 177 0.99 -5.26 -13.00
CA CYS A 177 0.36 -4.71 -11.80
C CYS A 177 0.92 -3.33 -11.45
N ILE A 178 2.25 -3.16 -11.46
CA ILE A 178 2.91 -1.87 -11.20
C ILE A 178 2.53 -0.85 -12.26
N SER A 179 2.48 -1.24 -13.53
CA SER A 179 2.11 -0.31 -14.61
C SER A 179 0.69 0.19 -14.44
N ILE A 180 -0.27 -0.70 -14.16
CA ILE A 180 -1.67 -0.32 -13.88
C ILE A 180 -1.72 0.62 -12.67
N ALA A 181 -1.03 0.28 -11.58
CA ALA A 181 -0.93 1.10 -10.38
C ALA A 181 -0.36 2.49 -10.67
N PHE A 182 0.74 2.55 -11.41
CA PHE A 182 1.38 3.78 -11.80
C PHE A 182 0.44 4.68 -12.61
N PHE A 183 -0.24 4.15 -13.63
CA PHE A 183 -1.13 4.96 -14.47
C PHE A 183 -2.36 5.46 -13.72
N TYR A 184 -3.04 4.61 -12.95
CA TYR A 184 -4.25 5.06 -12.24
C TYR A 184 -3.91 6.05 -11.12
N THR A 185 -2.78 5.87 -10.42
CA THR A 185 -2.35 6.79 -9.35
C THR A 185 -1.95 8.15 -9.93
N MET A 186 -1.21 8.16 -11.04
CA MET A 186 -0.81 9.37 -11.75
C MET A 186 -2.02 10.17 -12.27
N MET A 187 -3.07 9.49 -12.71
CA MET A 187 -4.26 10.17 -13.25
C MET A 187 -5.19 10.72 -12.17
N SER A 188 -5.26 10.08 -11.01
CA SER A 188 -6.41 10.23 -10.10
C SER A 188 -6.19 11.14 -8.89
N GLY A 189 -4.94 11.52 -8.62
CA GLY A 189 -4.58 12.36 -7.47
C GLY A 189 -4.94 11.71 -6.13
N LEU A 190 -4.78 12.45 -5.02
CA LEU A 190 -4.99 11.91 -3.67
C LEU A 190 -6.42 11.36 -3.46
N TRP A 191 -7.44 12.00 -4.05
CA TRP A 191 -8.83 11.53 -3.95
C TRP A 191 -9.02 10.14 -4.53
N GLY A 192 -8.48 9.90 -5.73
CA GLY A 192 -8.57 8.60 -6.39
C GLY A 192 -7.80 7.54 -5.64
N VAL A 193 -6.56 7.83 -5.24
CA VAL A 193 -5.71 6.93 -4.45
C VAL A 193 -6.40 6.52 -3.16
N ALA A 194 -6.91 7.47 -2.38
CA ALA A 194 -7.53 7.16 -1.11
C ALA A 194 -8.81 6.32 -1.23
N LEU A 195 -9.57 6.48 -2.31
CA LEU A 195 -10.74 5.64 -2.56
C LEU A 195 -10.35 4.24 -3.05
N THR A 196 -9.36 4.13 -3.93
CA THR A 196 -8.84 2.82 -4.33
C THR A 196 -8.28 2.09 -3.11
N ASP A 197 -7.53 2.77 -2.25
CA ASP A 197 -7.00 2.24 -0.99
C ASP A 197 -8.12 1.76 -0.08
N PHE A 198 -9.18 2.54 0.07
CA PHE A 198 -10.34 2.17 0.90
C PHE A 198 -10.92 0.83 0.45
N LEU A 199 -11.17 0.67 -0.85
CA LEU A 199 -11.73 -0.59 -1.38
C LEU A 199 -10.74 -1.75 -1.27
N GLN A 200 -9.48 -1.53 -1.67
CA GLN A 200 -8.42 -2.53 -1.60
C GLN A 200 -8.19 -3.01 -0.17
N TYR A 201 -8.25 -2.11 0.80
CA TYR A 201 -8.15 -2.40 2.21
C TYR A 201 -9.26 -3.35 2.68
N PHE A 202 -10.53 -3.07 2.35
CA PHE A 202 -11.62 -3.97 2.74
C PHE A 202 -11.57 -5.32 2.05
N ILE A 203 -11.14 -5.37 0.78
CA ILE A 203 -10.90 -6.63 0.07
C ILE A 203 -9.83 -7.45 0.80
N ALA A 204 -8.69 -6.83 1.11
CA ALA A 204 -7.57 -7.49 1.76
C ALA A 204 -7.91 -7.91 3.21
N LEU A 205 -8.59 -7.04 3.96
CA LEU A 205 -9.05 -7.33 5.33
C LEU A 205 -10.03 -8.50 5.35
N THR A 206 -11.05 -8.47 4.50
CA THR A 206 -12.05 -9.54 4.41
C THR A 206 -11.38 -10.84 3.97
N GLY A 207 -10.50 -10.79 2.96
CA GLY A 207 -9.73 -11.95 2.53
C GLY A 207 -8.86 -12.54 3.63
N THR A 208 -8.21 -11.70 4.44
CA THR A 208 -7.40 -12.13 5.58
C THR A 208 -8.23 -12.82 6.66
N VAL A 209 -9.41 -12.28 6.99
CA VAL A 209 -10.33 -12.86 7.99
C VAL A 209 -10.88 -14.21 7.51
N ILE A 210 -11.29 -14.29 6.24
CA ILE A 210 -11.76 -15.53 5.62
C ILE A 210 -10.64 -16.58 5.64
N LEU A 211 -9.42 -16.20 5.24
CA LEU A 211 -8.27 -17.09 5.24
C LEU A 211 -7.99 -17.63 6.65
N ALA A 212 -7.98 -16.76 7.67
CA ALA A 212 -7.78 -17.18 9.05
C ALA A 212 -8.83 -18.20 9.50
N TYR A 213 -10.11 -17.95 9.18
CA TYR A 213 -11.20 -18.88 9.49
C TYR A 213 -11.06 -20.24 8.79
N VAL A 214 -10.70 -20.24 7.50
CA VAL A 214 -10.49 -21.47 6.74
C VAL A 214 -9.31 -22.27 7.30
N VAL A 215 -8.20 -21.60 7.60
CA VAL A 215 -6.99 -22.22 8.13
C VAL A 215 -7.23 -22.85 9.51
N ILE A 216 -7.94 -22.16 10.40
CA ILE A 216 -8.30 -22.71 11.73
C ILE A 216 -9.17 -23.96 11.59
N LYS A 217 -10.04 -24.01 10.57
CA LYS A 217 -10.86 -25.19 10.29
C LYS A 217 -10.14 -26.31 9.53
N SER A 218 -8.91 -26.08 9.08
CA SER A 218 -8.15 -27.13 8.39
C SER A 218 -7.86 -28.27 9.37
N PRO A 219 -8.06 -29.54 8.96
CA PRO A 219 -7.68 -30.70 9.76
C PRO A 219 -6.22 -30.70 10.19
N GLU A 220 -5.34 -30.05 9.41
CA GLU A 220 -3.89 -29.97 9.66
C GLU A 220 -3.53 -29.09 10.85
N ILE A 221 -4.40 -28.16 11.24
CA ILE A 221 -4.16 -27.20 12.34
C ILE A 221 -4.84 -27.67 13.64
N GLY A 222 -5.82 -28.58 13.57
CA GLY A 222 -6.51 -29.12 14.75
C GLY A 222 -7.45 -28.13 15.46
N GLY A 223 -7.73 -26.97 14.85
CA GLY A 223 -8.59 -25.94 15.44
C GLY A 223 -7.93 -25.15 16.57
N PHE A 224 -8.74 -24.54 17.44
CA PHE A 224 -8.23 -23.78 18.60
C PHE A 224 -7.65 -24.67 19.70
N SER A 225 -7.91 -25.98 19.64
CA SER A 225 -7.39 -26.98 20.58
C SER A 225 -5.96 -27.43 20.25
N GLY A 226 -5.48 -27.16 19.03
CA GLY A 226 -4.23 -27.71 18.49
C GLY A 226 -4.39 -29.13 17.96
#